data_AF-E1ZY80-F1
#
_entry.id   AF-E1ZY80-F1
#
_cell.length_a   1.000
_cell.length_b   1.000
_cell.length_c   1.000
_cell.angle_alpha   90.00
_cell.angle_beta   90.00
_cell.angle_gamma   90.00
#
_symmetry.space_group_name_H-M   'P 1'
#
loop_
_entity.id
_entity.type
_entity.pdbx_description
1 polymer ?
#
loop_
_entity_poly.entity_id
_entity_poly.type
_entity_poly.pdbx_seq_one_letter_code
_entity_poly.pdbx_strand_id
1 'polypeptide(L)'
;LQLIFGLGTPLQLDRESVIVGVFAKTIYNLPTNATDFTEPGVYYTRASKSRWSFYKMFEKMIALYGFGGKECLLRAICEVAYVPFDIHHGLLGELVQTFLR
;
A
#
# COMPACT_ATOMS: atom_id res chain seq x y z
N LEU A 1 -12.58 -12.17 8.62
CA LEU A 1 -12.93 -12.55 7.24
C LEU A 1 -11.78 -13.39 6.72
N GLN A 2 -12.05 -14.52 6.07
CA GLN A 2 -11.01 -15.40 5.54
C GLN A 2 -11.13 -15.42 4.01
N LEU A 3 -10.09 -14.95 3.33
CA LEU A 3 -9.98 -15.03 1.88
C LEU A 3 -8.91 -16.07 1.52
N ILE A 4 -9.23 -16.91 0.54
CA ILE A 4 -8.34 -17.97 0.06
C ILE A 4 -8.28 -17.86 -1.45
N PHE A 5 -7.06 -17.74 -1.98
CA PHE A 5 -6.78 -17.79 -3.42
C PHE A 5 -5.90 -19.00 -3.68
N GLY A 6 -6.25 -19.81 -4.67
CA GLY A 6 -5.51 -21.00 -5.06
C GLY A 6 -5.23 -21.01 -6.55
N LEU A 7 -4.01 -21.38 -6.93
CA LEU A 7 -3.65 -21.67 -8.31
C LEU A 7 -3.13 -23.11 -8.38
N GLY A 8 -3.78 -23.95 -9.17
CA GLY A 8 -3.40 -25.35 -9.36
C GLY A 8 -3.24 -25.66 -10.84
N THR A 9 -2.21 -26.42 -11.17
CA THR A 9 -2.01 -26.98 -12.51
C THR A 9 -2.09 -28.50 -12.44
N PRO A 10 -2.87 -29.15 -13.34
CA PRO A 10 -2.90 -30.60 -13.39
C PRO A 10 -1.57 -31.12 -13.97
N LEU A 11 -0.93 -32.04 -13.26
CA LEU A 11 0.17 -32.84 -13.79
C LEU A 11 -0.40 -34.12 -14.41
N GLN A 12 -0.13 -34.31 -15.69
CA GLN A 12 -0.50 -35.52 -16.42
C GLN A 12 0.52 -36.61 -16.08
N LEU A 13 0.13 -37.59 -15.28
CA LEU A 13 0.93 -38.79 -15.01
C LEU A 13 0.28 -39.98 -15.73
N ASP A 14 1.07 -40.96 -16.18
CA ASP A 14 0.65 -42.05 -17.09
C ASP A 14 -0.54 -42.91 -16.59
N ARG A 15 -0.91 -42.82 -15.31
CA ARG A 15 -2.05 -43.57 -14.74
C ARG A 15 -3.02 -42.76 -13.87
N GLU A 16 -2.68 -41.54 -13.44
CA GLU A 16 -3.54 -40.73 -12.57
C GLU A 16 -3.32 -39.22 -12.78
N SER A 17 -4.37 -38.41 -12.61
CA SER A 17 -4.27 -36.95 -12.61
C SER A 17 -4.00 -36.43 -11.20
N VAL A 18 -2.82 -35.84 -10.98
CA VAL A 18 -2.45 -35.21 -9.70
C VAL A 18 -2.41 -33.70 -9.90
N ILE A 19 -3.14 -32.94 -9.09
CA ILE A 19 -3.14 -31.47 -9.15
C ILE A 19 -2.14 -30.95 -8.13
N VAL A 20 -1.15 -30.19 -8.62
CA VAL A 20 -0.17 -29.52 -7.75
C VAL A 20 -0.38 -28.03 -7.87
N GLY A 21 -0.35 -27.33 -6.74
CA GLY A 21 -0.70 -25.92 -6.69
C GLY A 21 -0.23 -25.23 -5.44
N VAL A 22 -0.33 -23.90 -5.49
CA VAL A 22 -0.03 -23.01 -4.37
C VAL A 22 -1.31 -22.32 -3.93
N PHE A 23 -1.44 -22.08 -2.63
CA PHE A 23 -2.54 -21.32 -2.08
C PHE A 23 -2.04 -20.20 -1.17
N ALA A 24 -2.70 -19.05 -1.27
CA ALA A 24 -2.51 -17.91 -0.40
C ALA A 24 -3.75 -17.77 0.49
N LYS A 25 -3.53 -17.83 1.82
CA LYS A 25 -4.57 -17.62 2.82
C LYS A 25 -4.35 -16.27 3.49
N THR A 26 -5.33 -15.39 3.38
CA THR A 26 -5.30 -14.08 4.03
C THR A 26 -6.35 -14.07 5.14
N ILE A 27 -5.87 -13.94 6.38
CA ILE A 27 -6.73 -13.83 7.56
C ILE A 27 -6.87 -12.35 7.90
N TYR A 28 -8.03 -11.78 7.63
CA TYR A 28 -8.35 -10.42 8.03
C TYR A 28 -8.94 -10.47 9.43
N ASN A 29 -8.15 -10.02 10.40
CA ASN A 29 -8.63 -9.70 11.73
C ASN A 29 -9.59 -8.51 11.60
N LEU A 30 -10.88 -8.74 11.84
CA LEU A 30 -11.81 -7.62 11.90
C LEU A 30 -11.49 -6.82 13.17
N PRO A 31 -11.56 -5.48 13.11
CA PRO A 31 -11.47 -4.68 14.31
C PRO A 31 -12.64 -5.01 15.23
N THR A 32 -12.38 -4.97 16.53
CA THR A 32 -13.35 -5.34 17.55
C THR A 32 -14.45 -4.29 17.75
N ASN A 33 -14.38 -3.15 17.05
CA ASN A 33 -15.31 -2.02 17.20
C ASN A 33 -15.73 -1.42 15.85
N ALA A 34 -16.98 -0.98 15.75
CA ALA A 34 -17.55 -0.34 14.56
C ALA A 34 -17.03 1.10 14.35
N THR A 35 -16.60 1.78 15.42
CA THR A 35 -16.01 3.12 15.36
C THR A 35 -14.74 3.19 14.52
N ASP A 36 -14.06 2.05 14.35
CA ASP A 36 -12.88 1.92 13.48
C ASP A 36 -13.21 2.14 11.99
N PHE A 37 -14.48 1.96 11.59
CA PHE A 37 -14.96 2.19 10.22
C PHE A 37 -15.83 3.44 10.08
N THR A 38 -16.62 3.77 11.11
CA THR A 38 -17.58 4.90 11.03
C THR A 38 -16.96 6.25 11.37
N GLU A 39 -15.85 6.28 12.12
CA GLU A 39 -15.13 7.50 12.50
C GLU A 39 -13.66 7.41 12.10
N PRO A 40 -13.29 7.91 10.91
CA PRO A 40 -11.91 7.82 10.40
C PRO A 40 -10.88 8.37 11.39
N GLY A 41 -11.21 9.44 12.13
CA GLY A 41 -10.31 10.08 13.09
C GLY A 41 -9.83 9.18 14.24
N VAL A 42 -10.64 8.22 14.68
CA VAL A 42 -10.31 7.32 15.79
C VAL A 42 -9.34 6.21 15.34
N TYR A 43 -9.57 5.66 14.13
CA TYR A 43 -8.67 4.67 13.53
C TYR A 43 -7.28 5.24 13.28
N TYR A 44 -7.17 6.41 12.64
CA TYR A 44 -5.85 7.01 12.36
C TYR A 44 -5.06 7.32 13.64
N THR A 45 -5.75 7.64 14.74
CA THR A 45 -5.10 7.91 16.03
C THR A 45 -4.55 6.63 16.67
N ARG A 46 -5.26 5.50 16.55
CA ARG A 46 -4.83 4.19 17.10
C ARG A 46 -3.85 3.43 16.19
N ALA A 47 -4.06 3.48 14.88
CA ALA A 47 -3.24 2.81 13.86
C ALA A 47 -2.00 3.62 13.46
N SER A 48 -1.78 4.79 14.07
CA SER A 48 -0.57 5.62 13.94
C SER A 48 0.67 4.87 14.47
N LYS A 49 1.08 3.79 13.78
CA LYS A 49 2.51 3.54 13.61
C LYS A 49 3.07 4.80 12.99
N SER A 50 4.07 5.38 13.67
CA SER A 50 4.42 6.78 13.52
C SER A 50 4.52 7.18 12.05
N ARG A 51 3.83 8.26 11.67
CA ARG A 51 3.98 8.89 10.34
C ARG A 51 5.47 9.02 9.95
N TRP A 52 6.30 9.24 10.98
CA TRP A 52 7.76 9.20 10.94
C TRP A 52 8.38 7.91 10.40
N SER A 53 7.83 6.72 10.64
CA SER A 53 8.32 5.47 10.06
C SER A 53 8.13 5.42 8.54
N PHE A 54 7.01 5.95 8.04
CA PHE A 54 6.76 6.07 6.61
C PHE A 54 7.69 7.12 5.99
N TYR A 55 7.83 8.28 6.63
CA TYR A 55 8.78 9.31 6.17
C TYR A 55 10.22 8.79 6.16
N LYS A 56 10.65 8.02 7.17
CA LYS A 56 11.97 7.37 7.16
C LYS A 56 12.15 6.35 6.04
N MET A 57 11.08 5.67 5.62
CA MET A 57 11.13 4.77 4.45
C MET A 57 11.30 5.56 3.15
N PHE A 58 10.50 6.61 2.96
CA PHE A 58 10.59 7.46 1.78
C PHE A 58 11.92 8.21 1.69
N GLU A 59 12.45 8.70 2.82
CA GLU A 59 13.76 9.35 2.90
C GLU A 59 14.85 8.43 2.34
N LYS A 60 14.85 7.15 2.76
CA LYS A 60 15.80 6.15 2.27
C LYS A 60 15.62 5.87 0.78
N MET A 61 14.38 5.73 0.30
CA MET A 61 14.11 5.49 -1.12
C MET A 61 14.60 6.66 -1.97
N ILE A 62 14.20 7.90 -1.65
CA ILE A 62 14.58 9.12 -2.37
C ILE A 62 16.10 9.32 -2.32
N ALA A 63 16.75 8.98 -1.21
CA ALA A 63 18.22 9.01 -1.11
C ALA A 63 18.89 7.97 -2.03
N LEU A 64 18.36 6.74 -2.08
CA LEU A 64 18.88 5.67 -2.94
C LEU A 64 18.74 5.99 -4.44
N TYR A 65 17.65 6.65 -4.83
CA TYR A 65 17.44 7.11 -6.21
C TYR A 65 18.21 8.39 -6.56
N GLY A 66 18.93 9.00 -5.61
CA GLY A 66 19.75 10.19 -5.85
C GLY A 66 19.00 11.53 -5.84
N PHE A 67 17.75 11.57 -5.39
CA PHE A 67 16.88 12.76 -5.41
C PHE A 67 17.04 13.67 -4.17
N GLY A 68 18.17 13.65 -3.47
CA GLY A 68 18.44 14.58 -2.35
C GLY A 68 17.80 14.20 -1.00
N GLY A 69 17.34 12.94 -0.85
CA GLY A 69 16.97 12.33 0.43
C GLY A 69 15.96 13.12 1.25
N LYS A 70 16.37 13.56 2.45
CA LYS A 70 15.49 14.21 3.44
C LYS A 70 14.98 15.58 3.01
N GLU A 71 15.81 16.39 2.37
CA GLU A 71 15.44 17.76 1.96
C GLU A 71 14.35 17.74 0.89
N CYS A 72 14.50 16.86 -0.11
CA CYS A 72 13.48 16.65 -1.14
C CYS A 72 12.19 16.07 -0.53
N LEU A 73 12.30 15.14 0.42
CA LEU A 73 11.12 14.59 1.11
C LEU A 73 10.34 15.67 1.87
N LEU A 74 11.03 16.52 2.65
CA LEU A 74 10.36 17.58 3.41
C LEU A 74 9.72 18.62 2.50
N ARG A 75 10.40 18.96 1.39
CA ARG A 75 9.83 19.84 0.38
C ARG A 75 8.58 19.26 -0.26
N ALA A 76 8.61 17.98 -0.66
CA ALA A 76 7.46 17.28 -1.22
C ALA A 76 6.28 17.23 -0.23
N ILE A 77 6.55 16.98 1.06
CA ILE A 77 5.52 17.01 2.10
C ILE A 77 4.89 18.40 2.22
N CYS A 78 5.70 19.47 2.20
CA CYS A 78 5.19 20.85 2.26
C CYS A 78 4.39 21.23 1.02
N GLU A 79 4.82 20.85 -0.18
CA GLU A 79 4.11 21.13 -1.43
C GLU A 79 2.73 20.42 -1.45
N VAL A 80 2.68 19.16 -1.03
CA VAL A 80 1.43 18.40 -0.91
C VAL A 80 0.53 18.92 0.22
N ALA A 81 1.09 19.42 1.32
CA ALA A 81 0.31 20.02 2.40
C ALA A 81 -0.28 21.38 2.00
N TYR A 82 0.40 22.11 1.11
CA TYR A 82 -0.05 23.41 0.60
C TYR A 82 -1.13 23.27 -0.48
N VAL A 83 -1.03 22.26 -1.35
CA VAL A 83 -2.06 21.92 -2.35
C VAL A 83 -2.52 20.48 -2.12
N PRO A 84 -3.52 20.25 -1.25
CA PRO A 84 -4.00 18.90 -0.97
C PRO A 84 -4.63 18.29 -2.23
N PHE A 85 -4.45 16.98 -2.40
CA PHE A 85 -5.05 16.26 -3.52
C PHE A 85 -6.57 16.30 -3.43
N ASP A 86 -7.20 16.86 -4.45
CA ASP A 86 -8.65 16.95 -4.62
C ASP A 86 -9.06 16.16 -5.87
N ILE A 87 -10.36 16.01 -6.13
CA ILE A 87 -10.93 15.34 -7.31
C ILE A 87 -10.35 15.91 -8.62
N HIS A 88 -9.98 17.19 -8.62
CA HIS A 88 -9.38 17.86 -9.78
C HIS A 88 -7.84 17.69 -9.88
N HIS A 89 -7.17 17.38 -8.78
CA HIS A 89 -5.71 17.22 -8.70
C HIS A 89 -5.38 15.94 -7.95
N GLY A 90 -5.81 14.80 -8.49
CA GLY A 90 -5.63 13.51 -7.86
C GLY A 90 -4.19 13.01 -7.94
N LEU A 91 -3.70 12.38 -6.86
CA LEU A 91 -2.36 11.78 -6.79
C LEU A 91 -2.04 10.88 -7.99
N LEU A 92 -3.01 10.06 -8.44
CA LEU A 92 -2.82 9.17 -9.59
C LEU A 92 -2.65 9.93 -10.91
N GLY A 93 -3.38 11.04 -11.10
CA GLY A 93 -3.26 11.86 -12.30
C GLY A 93 -1.88 12.50 -12.43
N GLU A 94 -1.37 13.04 -11.33
CA GLU A 94 -0.04 13.63 -11.26
C GLU A 94 1.08 12.59 -11.43
N LEU A 95 0.92 11.38 -10.85
CA LEU A 95 1.89 10.30 -11.01
C LEU A 95 1.92 9.80 -12.46
N VAL A 96 0.77 9.60 -13.11
CA VAL A 96 0.71 9.21 -14.52
C VAL A 96 1.37 10.26 -15.38
N GLN A 97 1.09 11.55 -15.17
CA GLN A 97 1.72 12.64 -15.90
C GLN A 97 3.25 12.69 -15.70
N THR A 98 3.75 12.33 -14.53
CA THR A 98 5.19 12.36 -14.24
C THR A 98 5.92 11.14 -14.78
N PHE A 99 5.31 9.95 -14.74
CA PHE A 99 5.94 8.70 -15.19
C PHE A 99 5.80 8.43 -16.69
N LEU A 100 4.76 8.96 -17.35
CA LEU A 100 4.51 8.78 -18.79
C LEU A 100 4.93 9.98 -19.65
N ARG A 101 5.73 10.88 -19.11
CA ARG A 101 6.29 12.02 -19.83
C ARG A 101 7.76 11.82 -20.15
#